data_AF-A0A843CUK0-F1
#
_entry.id   AF-A0A843CUK0-F1
#
_cell.length_a   1.000
_cell.length_b   1.000
_cell.length_c   1.000
_cell.angle_alpha   90.00
_cell.angle_beta   90.00
_cell.angle_gamma   90.00
#
_symmetry.space_group_name_H-M   'P 1'
#
loop_
_entity.id
_entity.type
_entity.pdbx_description
1 polymer ?
#
loop_
_entity_poly.entity_id
_entity_poly.type
_entity_poly.pdbx_seq_one_letter_code
_entity_poly.pdbx_strand_id
1 'polypeptide(L)'
;SCGGLTVERTSCPRCGLPGPGVCKNCNIDTVAYKNTPIDMKRFLEEAAKKIGLAKIPDAVKGAKGLLNESKTPEPLEKGLLRARTDVSIFKDGTIRFDSTNAILTQFRPQEVGLSIEKAHSIGYEKDMDGKPLESPTQLCSLEVQDLLISEAGAQYLLKASKFLDDLLSSYYGIDRFYDASKKEDLIGQLVVGLSPHTSVGVVGRIVGFTKASVCYAHPFWHAAKRRDCDGDEDSVSLLLDVLLNFSREFMPSRIGGLMDAPLLLSPLLNPSEIARQALNIETVAQLPIEFYDKTWQGAHPSEVESLIPTMNKSLGSDHWTIRFTHPTEDLDRGRLISSYKELPTMLDKVKEQLQLADQIVAVNAADVAVKVLSTHILRDLVGNLRTFTSQRVRCMKCGSKPRRVPLGGVCHRCGGKLVATVFRSGVEKYLDVATEMVERYKIRPYYHQRLDLIKLELAETFRPLPEEKAQQKLLISEFA
;
A
#
# COMPACT_ATOMS: atom_id res chain seq x y z
N SER A 1 8.32 -24.18 31.54
CA SER A 1 8.74 -24.23 32.96
C SER A 1 10.25 -24.14 33.11
N CYS A 2 11.05 -24.91 32.35
CA CYS A 2 12.52 -24.87 32.43
C CYS A 2 13.22 -23.85 31.50
N GLY A 3 12.49 -23.11 30.67
CA GLY A 3 13.07 -22.18 29.69
C GLY A 3 13.66 -22.84 28.43
N GLY A 4 13.66 -24.18 28.34
CA GLY A 4 14.12 -24.91 27.15
C GLY A 4 13.17 -24.80 25.96
N LEU A 5 13.70 -25.11 24.76
CA LEU A 5 12.94 -25.12 23.51
C LEU A 5 11.77 -26.13 23.58
N THR A 6 10.60 -25.67 23.17
CA THR A 6 9.41 -26.52 23.09
C THR A 6 9.40 -27.31 21.78
N VAL A 7 8.93 -28.55 21.83
CA VAL A 7 8.79 -29.42 20.65
C VAL A 7 7.36 -29.32 20.12
N GLU A 8 7.22 -29.10 18.81
CA GLU A 8 5.93 -29.10 18.13
C GLU A 8 5.25 -30.47 18.26
N ARG A 9 3.95 -30.48 18.52
CA ARG A 9 3.16 -31.72 18.62
C ARG A 9 2.07 -31.74 17.56
N THR A 10 2.10 -32.76 16.71
CA THR A 10 1.07 -33.01 15.71
C THR A 10 0.03 -34.01 16.21
N SER A 11 -1.21 -33.81 15.81
CA SER A 11 -2.32 -34.72 16.13
C SER A 11 -3.32 -34.80 15.00
N CYS A 12 -4.03 -35.93 14.90
CA CYS A 12 -5.08 -36.10 13.90
C CYS A 12 -6.24 -35.14 14.20
N PRO A 13 -6.67 -34.29 13.25
CA PRO A 13 -7.74 -33.32 13.49
C PRO A 13 -9.11 -33.97 13.68
N ARG A 14 -9.26 -35.26 13.30
CA ARG A 14 -10.52 -36.01 13.42
C ARG A 14 -10.64 -36.80 14.71
N CYS A 15 -9.62 -37.58 15.06
CA CYS A 15 -9.66 -38.49 16.21
C CYS A 15 -8.73 -38.10 17.37
N GLY A 16 -7.91 -37.05 17.20
CA GLY A 16 -7.02 -36.54 18.24
C GLY A 16 -5.79 -37.40 18.53
N LEU A 17 -5.58 -38.51 17.82
CA LEU A 17 -4.41 -39.38 17.98
C LEU A 17 -3.13 -38.58 17.69
N PRO A 18 -2.18 -38.51 18.65
CA PRO A 18 -0.89 -37.86 18.44
C PRO A 18 0.00 -38.71 17.54
N GLY A 19 0.81 -38.05 16.73
CA GLY A 19 1.79 -38.71 15.86
C GLY A 19 2.10 -37.87 14.62
N PRO A 20 3.31 -37.98 14.06
CA PRO A 20 3.69 -37.28 12.84
C PRO A 20 3.11 -37.97 11.58
N GLY A 21 2.94 -37.19 10.51
CA GLY A 21 2.52 -37.69 9.20
C GLY A 21 1.05 -38.10 9.15
N VAL A 22 0.76 -39.26 8.55
CA VAL A 22 -0.61 -39.73 8.31
C VAL A 22 -1.15 -40.49 9.51
N CYS A 23 -2.36 -40.14 9.96
CA CYS A 23 -3.04 -40.84 11.03
C CYS A 23 -3.39 -42.28 10.62
N LYS A 24 -2.88 -43.27 11.35
CA LYS A 24 -3.15 -44.71 11.13
C LYS A 24 -4.64 -45.08 11.17
N ASN A 25 -5.48 -44.31 11.89
CA ASN A 25 -6.90 -44.63 12.08
C ASN A 25 -7.83 -43.88 11.11
N CYS A 26 -7.44 -42.69 10.65
CA CYS A 26 -8.30 -41.84 9.82
C CYS A 26 -7.77 -41.63 8.41
N ASN A 27 -6.54 -42.07 8.13
CA ASN A 27 -5.84 -41.89 6.86
C ASN A 27 -5.85 -40.42 6.36
N ILE A 28 -5.66 -39.49 7.30
CA ILE A 28 -5.54 -38.05 7.04
C ILE A 28 -4.28 -37.52 7.69
N ASP A 29 -3.74 -36.44 7.16
CA ASP A 29 -2.56 -35.78 7.70
C ASP A 29 -2.83 -35.20 9.09
N THR A 30 -1.85 -35.38 9.97
CA THR A 30 -1.83 -34.79 11.31
C THR A 30 -1.46 -33.31 11.23
N VAL A 31 -2.02 -32.51 12.14
CA VAL A 31 -1.82 -31.06 12.17
C VAL A 31 -1.26 -30.61 13.51
N ALA A 32 -0.51 -29.51 13.51
CA ALA A 32 0.11 -28.92 14.71
C ALA A 32 -0.85 -28.02 15.52
N TYR A 33 -2.12 -27.92 15.13
CA TYR A 33 -3.09 -27.01 15.75
C TYR A 33 -4.42 -27.70 16.07
N LYS A 34 -5.14 -27.15 17.04
CA LYS A 34 -6.51 -27.55 17.37
C LYS A 34 -7.30 -26.37 17.94
N ASN A 35 -8.61 -26.36 17.72
CA ASN A 35 -9.50 -25.36 18.32
C ASN A 35 -9.51 -25.56 19.84
N THR A 36 -8.99 -24.58 20.57
CA THR A 36 -8.87 -24.62 22.03
C THR A 36 -9.32 -23.27 22.59
N PRO A 37 -10.08 -23.23 23.69
CA PRO A 37 -10.33 -21.98 24.40
C PRO A 37 -9.02 -21.48 25.01
N ILE A 38 -8.70 -20.21 24.76
CA ILE A 38 -7.46 -19.56 25.23
C ILE A 38 -7.87 -18.38 26.11
N ASP A 39 -7.31 -18.31 27.32
CA ASP A 39 -7.45 -17.14 28.19
C ASP A 39 -6.45 -16.06 27.78
N MET A 40 -6.86 -15.24 26.81
CA MET A 40 -6.01 -14.17 26.27
C MET A 40 -5.60 -13.14 27.31
N LYS A 41 -6.42 -12.90 28.34
CA LYS A 41 -6.11 -11.93 29.38
C LYS A 41 -4.88 -12.39 30.16
N ARG A 42 -4.88 -13.65 30.59
CA ARG A 42 -3.74 -14.24 31.32
C ARG A 42 -2.46 -14.21 30.48
N PHE A 43 -2.53 -14.60 29.21
CA PHE A 43 -1.35 -14.61 28.33
C PHE A 43 -0.79 -13.20 28.09
N LEU A 44 -1.65 -12.18 27.95
CA LEU A 44 -1.21 -10.79 27.81
C LEU A 44 -0.55 -10.27 29.10
N GLU A 45 -1.10 -10.59 30.27
CA GLU A 45 -0.50 -10.22 31.56
C GLU A 45 0.86 -10.90 31.79
N GLU A 46 1.00 -12.18 31.43
CA GLU A 46 2.27 -12.91 31.48
C GLU A 46 3.30 -12.31 30.53
N ALA A 47 2.91 -12.02 29.27
CA ALA A 47 3.77 -11.41 28.27
C ALA A 47 4.24 -10.00 28.71
N ALA A 48 3.32 -9.19 29.25
CA ALA A 48 3.64 -7.85 29.76
C ALA A 48 4.64 -7.89 30.93
N LYS A 49 4.46 -8.83 31.86
CA LYS A 49 5.41 -9.03 32.99
C LYS A 49 6.80 -9.40 32.50
N LYS A 50 6.89 -10.28 31.50
CA LYS A 50 8.17 -10.78 30.98
C LYS A 50 9.02 -9.67 30.35
N ILE A 51 8.41 -8.73 29.65
CA ILE A 51 9.09 -7.57 29.05
C ILE A 51 9.13 -6.34 29.97
N GLY A 52 8.72 -6.47 31.24
CA GLY A 52 8.72 -5.37 32.21
C GLY A 52 7.77 -4.21 31.87
N LEU A 53 6.68 -4.48 31.14
CA LEU A 53 5.71 -3.45 30.76
C LEU A 53 4.82 -3.07 31.96
N ALA A 54 4.94 -1.83 32.45
CA ALA A 54 4.16 -1.35 33.59
C ALA A 54 2.64 -1.24 33.29
N LYS A 55 2.30 -0.81 32.07
CA LYS A 55 0.91 -0.66 31.60
C LYS A 55 0.74 -1.32 30.25
N ILE A 56 -0.25 -2.22 30.14
CA ILE A 56 -0.67 -2.81 28.87
C ILE A 56 -1.36 -1.74 28.02
N PRO A 57 -1.04 -1.61 26.72
CA PRO A 57 -1.72 -0.67 25.83
C PRO A 57 -3.23 -0.89 25.79
N ASP A 58 -4.00 0.19 25.67
CA ASP A 58 -5.47 0.13 25.73
C ASP A 58 -6.07 -0.72 24.58
N ALA A 59 -5.37 -0.81 23.45
CA ALA A 59 -5.75 -1.65 22.32
C ALA A 59 -4.54 -2.37 21.72
N VAL A 60 -4.62 -3.71 21.64
CA VAL A 60 -3.67 -4.56 20.92
C VAL A 60 -4.44 -5.25 19.80
N LYS A 61 -4.16 -4.88 18.54
CA LYS A 61 -4.81 -5.46 17.37
C LYS A 61 -4.10 -6.77 16.99
N GLY A 62 -4.88 -7.84 16.82
CA GLY A 62 -4.39 -9.14 16.37
C GLY A 62 -5.12 -9.63 15.12
N ALA A 63 -4.60 -10.70 14.52
CA ALA A 63 -5.28 -11.38 13.42
C ALA A 63 -6.52 -12.13 13.93
N LYS A 64 -7.63 -12.08 13.17
CA LYS A 64 -8.85 -12.86 13.48
C LYS A 64 -8.60 -14.37 13.45
N GLY A 65 -7.63 -14.81 12.67
CA GLY A 65 -7.19 -16.20 12.58
C GLY A 65 -5.88 -16.27 11.82
N LEU A 66 -5.01 -17.19 12.23
CA LEU A 66 -3.69 -17.35 11.63
C LEU A 66 -3.79 -17.98 10.24
N LEU A 67 -3.01 -17.47 9.28
CA LEU A 67 -3.08 -17.88 7.88
C LEU A 67 -1.98 -18.87 7.48
N ASN A 68 -0.92 -18.98 8.29
CA ASN A 68 0.15 -19.95 8.11
C ASN A 68 -0.32 -21.40 8.30
N GLU A 69 0.52 -22.33 7.88
CA GLU A 69 0.23 -23.77 7.84
C GLU A 69 0.09 -24.36 9.25
N SER A 70 1.09 -24.14 10.11
CA SER A 70 1.12 -24.66 11.49
C SER A 70 0.15 -23.95 12.44
N LYS A 71 -0.36 -22.77 12.06
CA LYS A 71 -1.05 -21.85 12.98
C LYS A 71 -0.19 -21.47 14.19
N THR A 72 1.13 -21.41 14.03
CA THR A 72 2.04 -20.88 15.05
C THR A 72 1.87 -19.36 15.15
N PRO A 73 1.50 -18.82 16.33
CA PRO A 73 1.42 -17.38 16.54
C PRO A 73 2.81 -16.76 16.73
N GLU A 74 2.94 -15.48 16.40
CA GLU A 74 4.06 -14.67 16.86
C GLU A 74 3.99 -14.46 18.39
N PRO A 75 5.13 -14.41 19.12
CA PRO A 75 5.15 -14.08 20.54
C PRO A 75 4.40 -12.78 20.86
N LEU A 76 3.53 -12.80 21.88
CA LEU A 76 2.68 -11.67 22.26
C LEU A 76 3.48 -10.46 22.75
N GLU A 77 4.65 -10.71 23.31
CA GLU A 77 5.63 -9.71 23.74
C GLU A 77 5.96 -8.74 22.60
N LYS A 78 6.18 -9.26 21.38
CA LYS A 78 6.42 -8.43 20.19
C LYS A 78 5.20 -7.57 19.86
N GLY A 79 4.00 -8.15 19.92
CA GLY A 79 2.74 -7.44 19.70
C GLY A 79 2.47 -6.30 20.69
N LEU A 80 2.81 -6.50 21.97
CA LEU A 80 2.70 -5.47 23.02
C LEU A 80 3.66 -4.31 22.77
N LEU A 81 4.90 -4.61 22.40
CA LEU A 81 5.89 -3.58 22.08
C LEU A 81 5.49 -2.78 20.83
N ARG A 82 4.98 -3.44 19.78
CA ARG A 82 4.45 -2.76 18.59
C ARG A 82 3.26 -1.86 18.90
N ALA A 83 2.34 -2.32 19.75
CA ALA A 83 1.20 -1.52 20.18
C ALA A 83 1.61 -0.31 21.01
N ARG A 84 2.69 -0.42 21.81
CA ARG A 84 3.24 0.71 22.58
C ARG A 84 3.84 1.79 21.68
N THR A 85 4.52 1.41 20.61
CA THR A 85 5.19 2.35 19.70
C THR A 85 4.33 2.75 18.50
N ASP A 86 3.09 2.25 18.41
CA ASP A 86 2.15 2.53 17.33
C ASP A 86 2.72 2.18 15.93
N VAL A 87 3.29 0.98 15.82
CA VAL A 87 3.74 0.40 14.55
C VAL A 87 2.91 -0.82 14.17
N SER A 88 2.64 -0.95 12.88
CA SER A 88 1.86 -2.05 12.32
C SER A 88 2.76 -3.11 11.68
N ILE A 89 2.30 -4.36 11.77
CA ILE A 89 2.98 -5.55 11.26
C ILE A 89 2.37 -5.97 9.91
N PHE A 90 3.22 -6.43 8.99
CA PHE A 90 2.82 -7.09 7.75
C PHE A 90 2.74 -8.62 7.92
N LYS A 91 2.16 -9.33 6.94
CA LYS A 91 1.85 -10.77 7.03
C LYS A 91 3.04 -11.67 7.36
N ASP A 92 4.26 -11.20 7.14
CA ASP A 92 5.52 -11.94 7.29
C ASP A 92 6.28 -11.61 8.59
N GLY A 93 5.74 -10.72 9.43
CA GLY A 93 6.37 -10.28 10.68
C GLY A 93 7.03 -8.91 10.62
N THR A 94 7.28 -8.39 9.41
CA THR A 94 8.04 -7.15 9.18
C THR A 94 7.20 -5.89 9.34
N ILE A 95 7.86 -4.75 9.54
CA ILE A 95 7.28 -3.41 9.57
C ILE A 95 7.67 -2.69 8.28
N ARG A 96 6.65 -2.24 7.54
CA ARG A 96 6.82 -1.64 6.22
C ARG A 96 6.24 -0.25 6.15
N PHE A 97 6.90 0.61 5.38
CA PHE A 97 6.37 1.88 4.94
C PHE A 97 6.29 1.90 3.42
N ASP A 98 5.07 2.00 2.88
CA ASP A 98 4.84 2.05 1.43
C ASP A 98 4.96 3.50 0.93
N SER A 99 5.65 3.68 -0.19
CA SER A 99 5.86 4.98 -0.82
C SER A 99 5.97 4.85 -2.33
N THR A 100 5.45 5.82 -3.07
CA THR A 100 5.64 5.89 -4.52
C THR A 100 7.12 6.10 -4.86
N ASN A 101 7.60 5.41 -5.88
CA ASN A 101 8.98 5.52 -6.33
C ASN A 101 9.20 6.76 -7.17
N ALA A 102 10.31 7.44 -6.93
CA ALA A 102 10.80 8.51 -7.80
C ALA A 102 12.31 8.38 -8.01
N ILE A 103 12.77 8.74 -9.20
CA ILE A 103 14.18 8.71 -9.55
C ILE A 103 14.85 9.99 -9.06
N LEU A 104 16.04 9.84 -8.47
CA LEU A 104 16.94 10.95 -8.18
C LEU A 104 18.38 10.50 -8.42
N THR A 105 19.17 11.38 -9.05
CA THR A 105 20.57 11.10 -9.38
C THR A 105 21.51 12.12 -8.74
N GLN A 106 21.01 13.30 -8.38
CA GLN A 106 21.77 14.34 -7.68
C GLN A 106 20.89 15.03 -6.65
N PHE A 107 21.51 15.56 -5.60
CA PHE A 107 20.82 16.31 -4.56
C PHE A 107 21.74 17.37 -3.97
N ARG A 108 21.17 18.44 -3.38
CA ARG A 108 21.92 19.33 -2.50
C ARG A 108 21.71 18.92 -1.05
N PRO A 109 22.76 18.86 -0.20
CA PRO A 109 22.61 18.49 1.20
C PRO A 109 21.54 19.30 1.96
N GLN A 110 21.40 20.60 1.63
CA GLN A 110 20.37 21.46 2.23
C GLN A 110 18.94 20.99 1.97
N GLU A 111 18.66 20.46 0.77
CA GLU A 111 17.31 20.04 0.36
C GLU A 111 16.84 18.81 1.13
N VAL A 112 17.79 17.98 1.54
CA VAL A 112 17.51 16.66 2.11
C VAL A 112 17.72 16.60 3.62
N GLY A 113 18.06 17.73 4.24
CA GLY A 113 18.35 17.82 5.67
C GLY A 113 19.65 17.13 6.07
N LEU A 114 20.63 17.03 5.17
CA LEU A 114 21.93 16.43 5.42
C LEU A 114 22.96 17.51 5.75
N SER A 115 23.49 17.50 6.98
CA SER A 115 24.62 18.35 7.36
C SER A 115 25.92 17.89 6.67
N ILE A 116 26.82 18.81 6.36
CA ILE A 116 28.12 18.49 5.73
C ILE A 116 28.94 17.48 6.55
N GLU A 117 29.01 17.67 7.87
CA GLU A 117 29.69 16.73 8.77
C GLU A 117 29.16 15.30 8.64
N LYS A 118 27.82 15.15 8.62
CA LYS A 118 27.17 13.86 8.43
C LYS A 118 27.37 13.32 7.00
N ALA A 119 27.34 14.18 5.97
CA ALA A 119 27.62 13.80 4.59
C ALA A 119 29.01 13.16 4.46
N HIS A 120 30.03 13.81 5.05
CA HIS A 120 31.40 13.27 5.09
C HIS A 120 31.45 11.94 5.84
N SER A 121 30.76 11.81 6.99
CA SER A 121 30.74 10.57 7.77
C SER A 121 30.16 9.35 7.04
N ILE A 122 29.31 9.57 6.03
CA ILE A 122 28.70 8.52 5.23
C ILE A 122 29.36 8.38 3.84
N GLY A 123 30.46 9.10 3.58
CA GLY A 123 31.30 8.93 2.39
C GLY A 123 31.14 9.98 1.28
N TYR A 124 30.30 11.00 1.46
CA TYR A 124 30.19 12.10 0.50
C TYR A 124 31.28 13.14 0.77
N GLU A 125 32.45 12.98 0.14
CA GLU A 125 33.58 13.91 0.31
C GLU A 125 33.65 15.00 -0.77
N LYS A 126 33.07 14.73 -1.94
CA LYS A 126 33.16 15.60 -3.12
C LYS A 126 31.78 15.90 -3.70
N ASP A 127 31.67 17.03 -4.37
CA ASP A 127 30.51 17.37 -5.19
C ASP A 127 30.56 16.65 -6.56
N MET A 128 29.51 16.83 -7.36
CA MET A 128 29.36 16.21 -8.68
C MET A 128 30.48 16.63 -9.66
N ASP A 129 31.11 17.79 -9.46
CA ASP A 129 32.22 18.28 -10.29
C ASP A 129 33.60 17.84 -9.75
N GLY A 130 33.63 17.04 -8.68
CA GLY A 130 34.84 16.50 -8.06
C GLY A 130 35.55 17.47 -7.11
N LYS A 131 34.94 18.61 -6.76
CA LYS A 131 35.48 19.55 -5.77
C LYS A 131 35.14 19.08 -4.35
N PRO A 132 35.92 19.44 -3.32
CA PRO A 132 35.58 19.15 -1.94
C PRO A 132 34.17 19.65 -1.57
N LEU A 133 33.42 18.83 -0.84
CA LEU A 133 32.08 19.18 -0.36
C LEU A 133 32.19 20.04 0.90
N GLU A 134 32.03 21.36 0.77
CA GLU A 134 32.20 22.35 1.84
C GLU A 134 30.92 23.14 2.14
N SER A 135 30.00 23.24 1.17
CA SER A 135 28.77 24.01 1.26
C SER A 135 27.53 23.13 1.06
N PRO A 136 26.44 23.36 1.83
CA PRO A 136 25.20 22.60 1.69
C PRO A 136 24.42 22.92 0.40
N THR A 137 24.85 23.92 -0.37
CA THR A 137 24.29 24.27 -1.68
C THR A 137 25.00 23.57 -2.85
N GLN A 138 26.13 22.90 -2.60
CA GLN A 138 26.81 22.12 -3.64
C GLN A 138 25.97 20.91 -4.02
N LEU A 139 26.04 20.54 -5.30
CA LEU A 139 25.28 19.42 -5.84
C LEU A 139 26.12 18.15 -5.75
N CYS A 140 25.61 17.14 -5.05
CA CYS A 140 26.25 15.84 -4.91
C CYS A 140 25.59 14.82 -5.84
N SER A 141 26.39 13.91 -6.41
CA SER A 141 25.88 12.71 -7.09
C SER A 141 25.37 11.73 -6.05
N LEU A 142 24.14 11.24 -6.19
CA LEU A 142 23.57 10.23 -5.28
C LEU A 142 24.22 8.87 -5.54
N GLU A 143 24.70 8.22 -4.48
CA GLU A 143 25.25 6.86 -4.57
C GLU A 143 24.16 5.83 -4.91
N VAL A 144 24.56 4.73 -5.56
CA VAL A 144 23.64 3.74 -6.16
C VAL A 144 22.63 3.17 -5.17
N GLN A 145 23.04 2.87 -3.93
CA GLN A 145 22.18 2.26 -2.91
C GLN A 145 21.70 3.26 -1.85
N ASP A 146 21.90 4.56 -2.09
CA ASP A 146 21.43 5.61 -1.21
C ASP A 146 20.03 6.10 -1.63
N LEU A 147 19.22 6.45 -0.63
CA LEU A 147 17.84 6.88 -0.86
C LEU A 147 17.42 8.01 0.10
N LEU A 148 16.46 8.80 -0.37
CA LEU A 148 15.71 9.77 0.42
C LEU A 148 14.31 9.25 0.66
N ILE A 149 13.91 9.19 1.91
CA ILE A 149 12.56 8.77 2.30
C ILE A 149 11.71 10.00 2.63
N SER A 150 10.40 9.89 2.45
CA SER A 150 9.48 10.95 2.88
C SER A 150 9.60 11.21 4.39
N GLU A 151 9.32 12.45 4.83
CA GLU A 151 9.31 12.77 6.26
C GLU A 151 8.32 11.91 7.05
N ALA A 152 7.17 11.58 6.44
CA ALA A 152 6.19 10.65 7.01
C ALA A 152 6.78 9.25 7.20
N GLY A 153 7.53 8.77 6.20
CA GLY A 153 8.27 7.51 6.27
C GLY A 153 9.33 7.52 7.36
N ALA A 154 10.12 8.60 7.45
CA ALA A 154 11.14 8.75 8.48
C ALA A 154 10.54 8.74 9.89
N GLN A 155 9.42 9.44 10.10
CA GLN A 155 8.74 9.46 11.40
C GLN A 155 8.19 8.07 11.77
N TYR A 156 7.71 7.31 10.78
CA TYR A 156 7.24 5.95 11.00
C TYR A 156 8.41 4.98 11.29
N LEU A 157 9.51 5.08 10.55
CA LEU A 157 10.72 4.28 10.80
C LEU A 157 11.39 4.65 12.14
N LEU A 158 11.26 5.89 12.61
CA LEU A 158 11.70 6.29 13.95
C LEU A 158 10.88 5.61 15.06
N LYS A 159 9.58 5.38 14.84
CA LYS A 159 8.79 4.53 15.74
C LYS A 159 9.24 3.07 15.67
N ALA A 160 9.56 2.58 14.47
CA ALA A 160 10.06 1.23 14.26
C ALA A 160 11.42 1.00 14.93
N SER A 161 12.36 1.95 14.86
CA SER A 161 13.66 1.84 15.53
C SER A 161 13.52 1.76 17.05
N LYS A 162 12.64 2.58 17.65
CA LYS A 162 12.32 2.49 19.08
C LYS A 162 11.74 1.13 19.46
N PHE A 163 10.83 0.60 18.63
CA PHE A 163 10.33 -0.77 18.81
C PHE A 163 11.45 -1.80 18.78
N LEU A 164 12.40 -1.70 17.84
CA LEU A 164 13.51 -2.64 17.74
C LEU A 164 14.44 -2.54 18.95
N ASP A 165 14.76 -1.34 19.43
CA ASP A 165 15.58 -1.15 20.62
C ASP A 165 14.89 -1.70 21.88
N ASP A 166 13.59 -1.49 22.00
CA ASP A 166 12.79 -2.06 23.08
C ASP A 166 12.71 -3.60 22.98
N LEU A 167 12.64 -4.13 21.77
CA LEU A 167 12.63 -5.57 21.51
C LEU A 167 13.99 -6.21 21.87
N LEU A 168 15.10 -5.59 21.44
CA LEU A 168 16.47 -6.00 21.77
C LEU A 168 16.67 -6.03 23.28
N SER A 169 16.36 -4.93 23.96
CA SER A 169 16.59 -4.78 25.40
C SER A 169 15.63 -5.60 26.27
N SER A 170 14.32 -5.50 26.02
CA SER A 170 13.30 -6.04 26.94
C SER A 170 12.94 -7.50 26.65
N TYR A 171 13.07 -7.96 25.40
CA TYR A 171 12.72 -9.33 25.02
C TYR A 171 13.95 -10.22 24.79
N TYR A 172 14.97 -9.72 24.09
CA TYR A 172 16.18 -10.47 23.79
C TYR A 172 17.29 -10.29 24.85
N GLY A 173 17.22 -9.26 25.69
CA GLY A 173 18.20 -9.01 26.74
C GLY A 173 19.57 -8.57 26.21
N ILE A 174 19.60 -7.90 25.05
CA ILE A 174 20.80 -7.37 24.41
C ILE A 174 20.74 -5.85 24.26
N ASP A 175 21.90 -5.23 24.04
CA ASP A 175 22.01 -3.77 23.95
C ASP A 175 21.18 -3.20 22.80
N ARG A 176 20.74 -1.95 22.98
CA ARG A 176 20.04 -1.17 21.96
C ARG A 176 20.95 -0.94 20.76
N PHE A 177 20.37 -0.85 19.57
CA PHE A 177 21.13 -0.69 18.33
C PHE A 177 21.00 0.71 17.74
N TYR A 178 19.78 1.25 17.64
CA TYR A 178 19.54 2.53 16.95
C TYR A 178 19.75 3.74 17.87
N ASP A 179 19.20 3.67 19.09
CA ASP A 179 19.12 4.77 20.06
C ASP A 179 18.65 6.10 19.44
N ALA A 180 17.73 5.99 18.47
CA ALA A 180 17.30 7.11 17.65
C ALA A 180 16.24 7.96 18.38
N SER A 181 16.52 9.24 18.52
CA SER A 181 15.66 10.23 19.18
C SER A 181 14.87 11.07 18.18
N LYS A 182 15.51 11.43 17.06
CA LYS A 182 15.00 12.26 15.96
C LYS A 182 15.21 11.55 14.61
N LYS A 183 14.53 12.03 13.57
CA LYS A 183 14.60 11.38 12.23
C LYS A 183 16.01 11.41 11.66
N GLU A 184 16.78 12.46 11.93
CA GLU A 184 18.15 12.64 11.45
C GLU A 184 19.11 11.56 11.98
N ASP A 185 18.79 10.92 13.11
CA ASP A 185 19.58 9.81 13.65
C ASP A 185 19.47 8.55 12.77
N LEU A 186 18.46 8.48 11.89
CA LEU A 186 18.31 7.42 10.89
C LEU A 186 19.22 7.60 9.67
N ILE A 187 19.88 8.75 9.49
CA ILE A 187 20.83 8.96 8.39
C ILE A 187 22.04 8.04 8.57
N GLY A 188 22.33 7.26 7.53
CA GLY A 188 23.35 6.23 7.50
C GLY A 188 22.83 4.84 7.89
N GLN A 189 21.60 4.71 8.38
CA GLN A 189 21.02 3.42 8.72
C GLN A 189 20.60 2.65 7.47
N LEU A 190 20.78 1.32 7.54
CA LEU A 190 20.43 0.42 6.45
C LEU A 190 18.94 0.06 6.47
N VAL A 191 18.36 0.06 5.27
CA VAL A 191 16.98 -0.33 5.01
C VAL A 191 16.94 -1.42 3.95
N VAL A 192 15.82 -2.09 3.87
CA VAL A 192 15.49 -3.03 2.79
C VAL A 192 14.32 -2.43 2.03
N GLY A 193 14.55 -2.16 0.74
CA GLY A 193 13.49 -1.89 -0.22
C GLY A 193 12.93 -3.21 -0.74
N LEU A 194 11.60 -3.32 -0.79
CA LEU A 194 10.94 -4.48 -1.36
C LEU A 194 9.73 -4.04 -2.18
N SER A 195 9.71 -4.50 -3.43
CA SER A 195 8.63 -4.23 -4.37
C SER A 195 7.52 -5.27 -4.28
N PRO A 196 6.25 -4.88 -4.48
CA PRO A 196 5.16 -5.84 -4.60
C PRO A 196 5.44 -6.89 -5.69
N HIS A 197 4.89 -8.08 -5.55
CA HIS A 197 5.05 -9.23 -6.43
C HIS A 197 6.49 -9.73 -6.59
N THR A 198 7.41 -9.31 -5.71
CA THR A 198 8.79 -9.79 -5.66
C THR A 198 9.10 -10.48 -4.33
N SER A 199 10.24 -11.17 -4.27
CA SER A 199 10.71 -11.85 -3.06
C SER A 199 12.17 -11.58 -2.73
N VAL A 200 12.78 -10.58 -3.38
CA VAL A 200 14.16 -10.19 -3.18
C VAL A 200 14.15 -8.76 -2.66
N GLY A 201 14.52 -8.57 -1.40
CA GLY A 201 14.73 -7.25 -0.83
C GLY A 201 16.09 -6.71 -1.25
N VAL A 202 16.16 -5.43 -1.61
CA VAL A 202 17.42 -4.77 -1.96
C VAL A 202 17.82 -3.86 -0.81
N VAL A 203 19.04 -4.02 -0.32
CA VAL A 203 19.57 -3.18 0.76
C VAL A 203 19.83 -1.77 0.22
N GLY A 204 19.49 -0.77 1.01
CA GLY A 204 19.83 0.62 0.76
C GLY A 204 20.18 1.34 2.05
N ARG A 205 20.58 2.60 1.95
CA ARG A 205 20.97 3.44 3.08
C ARG A 205 20.25 4.78 3.01
N ILE A 206 19.71 5.22 4.14
CA ILE A 206 19.02 6.51 4.23
C ILE A 206 20.07 7.62 4.24
N VAL A 207 19.96 8.59 3.33
CA VAL A 207 20.87 9.75 3.29
C VAL A 207 20.20 11.08 3.56
N GLY A 208 18.87 11.11 3.56
CA GLY A 208 18.12 12.31 3.89
C GLY A 208 16.62 12.11 3.71
N PHE A 209 15.90 13.23 3.72
CA PHE A 209 14.45 13.26 3.75
C PHE A 209 13.87 14.22 2.71
N THR A 210 12.66 13.94 2.25
CA THR A 210 11.87 14.83 1.36
C THR A 210 10.50 15.08 1.98
N LYS A 211 9.95 16.28 1.77
CA LYS A 211 8.57 16.60 2.16
C LYS A 211 7.56 15.99 1.18
N ALA A 212 7.98 15.65 -0.03
CA ALA A 212 7.15 14.93 -0.99
C ALA A 212 6.80 13.52 -0.47
N SER A 213 5.63 13.02 -0.88
CA SER A 213 5.17 11.66 -0.52
C SER A 213 5.76 10.60 -1.45
N VAL A 214 7.07 10.64 -1.68
CA VAL A 214 7.79 9.72 -2.56
C VAL A 214 9.07 9.21 -1.90
N CYS A 215 9.62 8.12 -2.43
CA CYS A 215 10.94 7.60 -2.10
C CYS A 215 11.86 7.89 -3.28
N TYR A 216 12.74 8.87 -3.13
CA TYR A 216 13.77 9.15 -4.13
C TYR A 216 14.92 8.18 -3.97
N ALA A 217 15.34 7.55 -5.06
CA ALA A 217 16.54 6.72 -5.07
C ALA A 217 17.17 6.71 -6.46
N HIS A 218 18.41 6.22 -6.51
CA HIS A 218 19.09 6.01 -7.78
C HIS A 218 18.27 5.07 -8.68
N PRO A 219 18.18 5.32 -10.01
CA PRO A 219 17.36 4.50 -10.91
C PRO A 219 17.73 3.01 -10.87
N PHE A 220 19.02 2.69 -10.65
CA PHE A 220 19.49 1.32 -10.52
C PHE A 220 18.93 0.60 -9.29
N TRP A 221 18.72 1.31 -8.17
CA TRP A 221 18.12 0.73 -6.97
C TRP A 221 16.63 0.43 -7.17
N HIS A 222 15.91 1.29 -7.89
CA HIS A 222 14.53 1.01 -8.30
C HIS A 222 14.45 -0.17 -9.26
N ALA A 223 15.28 -0.18 -10.30
CA ALA A 223 15.32 -1.26 -11.28
C ALA A 223 15.73 -2.62 -10.69
N ALA A 224 16.64 -2.64 -9.71
CA ALA A 224 17.07 -3.87 -9.04
C ALA A 224 15.92 -4.59 -8.32
N LYS A 225 14.93 -3.83 -7.85
CA LYS A 225 13.71 -4.37 -7.24
C LYS A 225 12.65 -4.75 -8.28
N ARG A 226 12.99 -4.76 -9.58
CA ARG A 226 12.11 -5.05 -10.71
C ARG A 226 10.92 -4.09 -10.77
N ARG A 227 11.23 -2.80 -10.69
CA ARG A 227 10.24 -1.73 -10.77
C ARG A 227 10.58 -0.70 -11.82
N ASP A 228 9.52 -0.23 -12.44
CA ASP A 228 9.54 0.95 -13.27
C ASP A 228 9.15 2.14 -12.40
N CYS A 229 9.65 3.33 -12.76
CA CYS A 229 9.32 4.56 -12.05
C CYS A 229 8.20 5.31 -12.79
N ASP A 230 7.12 4.61 -13.11
CA ASP A 230 5.95 5.09 -13.84
C ASP A 230 4.71 5.29 -12.93
N GLY A 231 4.93 5.35 -11.61
CA GLY A 231 3.90 5.50 -10.59
C GLY A 231 3.76 4.31 -9.63
N ASP A 232 4.63 3.30 -9.76
CA ASP A 232 4.70 2.18 -8.84
C ASP A 232 5.06 2.58 -7.41
N GLU A 233 4.60 1.75 -6.46
CA GLU A 233 4.90 1.87 -5.04
C GLU A 233 5.84 0.74 -4.58
N ASP A 234 6.80 1.10 -3.73
CA ASP A 234 7.66 0.17 -3.00
C ASP A 234 7.52 0.33 -1.49
N SER A 235 7.90 -0.73 -0.79
CA SER A 235 8.00 -0.72 0.67
C SER A 235 9.44 -0.53 1.12
N VAL A 236 9.63 0.23 2.20
CA VAL A 236 10.91 0.39 2.89
C VAL A 236 10.77 -0.10 4.33
N SER A 237 11.71 -0.95 4.76
CA SER A 237 11.77 -1.50 6.12
C SER A 237 13.17 -1.32 6.70
N LEU A 238 13.32 -1.17 8.02
CA LEU A 238 14.65 -1.20 8.64
C LEU A 238 15.29 -2.59 8.49
N LEU A 239 16.57 -2.65 8.14
CA LEU A 239 17.26 -3.93 7.91
C LEU A 239 17.18 -4.85 9.14
N LEU A 240 17.38 -4.31 10.34
CA LEU A 240 17.34 -5.11 11.56
C LEU A 240 15.94 -5.69 11.86
N ASP A 241 14.88 -4.97 11.48
CA ASP A 241 13.51 -5.48 11.60
C ASP A 241 13.31 -6.72 10.73
N VAL A 242 13.75 -6.65 9.47
CA VAL A 242 13.70 -7.79 8.56
C VAL A 242 14.46 -8.97 9.13
N LEU A 243 15.63 -8.78 9.74
CA LEU A 243 16.42 -9.87 10.29
C LEU A 243 15.81 -10.50 11.56
N LEU A 244 15.20 -9.70 12.44
CA LEU A 244 14.69 -10.17 13.74
C LEU A 244 13.25 -10.69 13.70
N ASN A 245 12.42 -10.12 12.83
CA ASN A 245 10.97 -10.30 12.88
C ASN A 245 10.40 -11.09 11.70
N PHE A 246 11.12 -11.17 10.58
CA PHE A 246 10.72 -12.02 9.48
C PHE A 246 10.76 -13.50 9.86
N SER A 247 9.72 -14.25 9.48
CA SER A 247 9.79 -15.71 9.47
C SER A 247 8.95 -16.29 8.34
N ARG A 248 9.51 -17.28 7.62
CA ARG A 248 8.77 -18.06 6.63
C ARG A 248 7.57 -18.79 7.25
N GLU A 249 7.62 -19.09 8.54
CA GLU A 249 6.55 -19.76 9.27
C GLU A 249 5.31 -18.89 9.43
N PHE A 250 5.41 -17.56 9.29
CA PHE A 250 4.25 -16.66 9.36
C PHE A 250 3.53 -16.54 8.01
N MET A 251 4.14 -17.03 6.93
CA MET A 251 3.64 -16.84 5.58
C MET A 251 2.36 -17.66 5.32
N PRO A 252 1.40 -17.12 4.54
CA PRO A 252 0.20 -17.87 4.17
C PRO A 252 0.52 -19.12 3.34
N SER A 253 -0.11 -20.24 3.64
CA SER A 253 0.08 -21.52 2.92
C SER A 253 -0.62 -21.60 1.56
N ARG A 254 -1.02 -20.47 0.98
CA ARG A 254 -1.74 -20.40 -0.29
C ARG A 254 -0.79 -20.05 -1.43
N ILE A 255 -1.16 -20.41 -2.66
CA ILE A 255 -0.45 -20.02 -3.88
C ILE A 255 -0.34 -18.48 -3.92
N GLY A 256 0.87 -17.97 -4.13
CA GLY A 256 1.18 -16.53 -4.08
C GLY A 256 1.39 -15.96 -2.67
N GLY A 257 1.24 -16.78 -1.62
CA GLY A 257 1.45 -16.36 -0.23
C GLY A 257 2.87 -15.86 0.04
N LEU A 258 3.86 -16.46 -0.64
CA LEU A 258 5.30 -16.17 -0.54
C LEU A 258 5.75 -14.90 -1.25
N MET A 259 4.91 -14.32 -2.11
CA MET A 259 5.21 -13.04 -2.76
C MET A 259 5.07 -11.90 -1.76
N ASP A 260 5.76 -10.79 -2.03
CA ASP A 260 5.83 -9.62 -1.15
C ASP A 260 6.50 -9.93 0.18
N ALA A 261 7.51 -10.80 0.22
CA ALA A 261 8.29 -11.07 1.42
C ALA A 261 9.79 -11.14 1.09
N PRO A 262 10.68 -10.61 1.94
CA PRO A 262 12.11 -10.57 1.69
C PRO A 262 12.75 -11.96 1.91
N LEU A 263 12.42 -12.92 1.04
CA LEU A 263 12.96 -14.29 1.11
C LEU A 263 14.47 -14.33 0.87
N LEU A 264 14.95 -13.42 0.02
CA LEU A 264 16.36 -13.19 -0.27
C LEU A 264 16.66 -11.71 -0.07
N LEU A 265 17.90 -11.41 0.29
CA LEU A 265 18.41 -10.04 0.37
C LEU A 265 19.56 -9.87 -0.64
N SER A 266 19.51 -8.81 -1.42
CA SER A 266 20.60 -8.35 -2.27
C SER A 266 21.35 -7.24 -1.52
N PRO A 267 22.52 -7.53 -0.93
CA PRO A 267 23.28 -6.56 -0.14
C PRO A 267 24.01 -5.56 -1.04
N LEU A 268 24.49 -5.99 -2.20
CA LEU A 268 25.25 -5.20 -3.15
C LEU A 268 24.58 -5.27 -4.51
N LEU A 269 24.45 -4.12 -5.16
CA LEU A 269 23.91 -4.03 -6.50
C LEU A 269 25.01 -4.11 -7.56
N ASN A 270 24.82 -5.02 -8.52
CA ASN A 270 25.60 -5.07 -9.75
C ASN A 270 24.79 -4.39 -10.88
N PRO A 271 25.23 -3.22 -11.39
CA PRO A 271 24.54 -2.53 -12.49
C PRO A 271 24.40 -3.36 -13.78
N SER A 272 25.17 -4.43 -13.96
CA SER A 272 25.02 -5.31 -15.14
C SER A 272 23.82 -6.27 -15.04
N GLU A 273 23.30 -6.50 -13.82
CA GLU A 273 22.24 -7.48 -13.54
C GLU A 273 20.84 -6.84 -13.42
N ILE A 274 20.75 -5.52 -13.46
CA ILE A 274 19.49 -4.78 -13.33
C ILE A 274 18.70 -4.77 -14.65
N ALA A 275 17.44 -4.35 -14.56
CA ALA A 275 16.58 -4.21 -15.73
C ALA A 275 17.14 -3.21 -16.74
N ARG A 276 17.08 -3.58 -18.04
CA ARG A 276 17.66 -2.81 -19.15
C ARG A 276 17.12 -1.38 -19.27
N GLN A 277 15.91 -1.12 -18.81
CA GLN A 277 15.28 0.21 -18.90
C GLN A 277 16.08 1.28 -18.16
N ALA A 278 16.65 0.98 -16.99
CA ALA A 278 17.47 1.93 -16.26
C ALA A 278 18.79 2.24 -16.96
N LEU A 279 19.22 1.40 -17.90
CA LEU A 279 20.43 1.61 -18.70
C LEU A 279 20.22 2.59 -19.86
N ASN A 280 18.96 2.94 -20.17
CA ASN A 280 18.60 3.86 -21.24
C ASN A 280 18.58 5.33 -20.78
N ILE A 281 19.06 5.63 -19.58
CA ILE A 281 19.18 7.00 -19.06
C ILE A 281 20.36 7.70 -19.73
N GLU A 282 20.09 8.89 -20.23
CA GLU A 282 21.06 9.77 -20.89
C GLU A 282 22.04 10.35 -19.85
N THR A 283 23.31 10.46 -20.20
CA THR A 283 24.35 10.92 -19.26
C THR A 283 24.88 12.32 -19.56
N VAL A 284 24.32 13.00 -20.55
CA VAL A 284 24.80 14.30 -21.04
C VAL A 284 24.23 15.47 -20.23
N ALA A 285 25.04 16.54 -20.10
CA ALA A 285 24.59 17.79 -19.48
C ALA A 285 23.81 18.70 -20.45
N GLN A 286 24.02 18.51 -21.76
CA GLN A 286 23.41 19.32 -22.80
C GLN A 286 23.23 18.47 -24.05
N LEU A 287 22.06 18.58 -24.68
CA LEU A 287 21.80 17.89 -25.93
C LEU A 287 22.52 18.63 -27.08
N PRO A 288 23.20 17.90 -27.99
CA PRO A 288 23.92 18.52 -29.10
C PRO A 288 22.95 19.12 -30.13
N ILE A 289 23.41 20.12 -30.90
CA ILE A 289 22.59 20.79 -31.93
C ILE A 289 22.06 19.79 -32.96
N GLU A 290 22.91 18.86 -33.39
CA GLU A 290 22.57 17.81 -34.36
C GLU A 290 21.37 16.95 -33.92
N PHE A 291 21.19 16.72 -32.61
CA PHE A 291 20.02 16.01 -32.11
C PHE A 291 18.73 16.75 -32.45
N TYR A 292 18.69 18.07 -32.26
CA TYR A 292 17.51 18.89 -32.58
C TYR A 292 17.19 18.87 -34.08
N ASP A 293 18.21 18.96 -34.94
CA ASP A 293 18.03 18.89 -36.40
C ASP A 293 17.45 17.52 -36.84
N LYS A 294 17.94 16.44 -36.22
CA LYS A 294 17.42 15.08 -36.42
C LYS A 294 15.96 14.94 -35.96
N THR A 295 15.55 15.62 -34.89
CA THR A 295 14.15 15.59 -34.43
C THR A 295 13.19 16.21 -35.45
N TRP A 296 13.61 17.28 -36.16
CA TRP A 296 12.82 17.88 -37.25
C TRP A 296 12.66 16.97 -38.46
N GLN A 297 13.60 16.06 -38.69
CA GLN A 297 13.53 15.07 -39.75
C GLN A 297 12.67 13.86 -39.38
N GLY A 298 12.20 13.77 -38.13
CA GLY A 298 11.48 12.59 -37.63
C GLY A 298 12.36 11.35 -37.53
N ALA A 299 13.67 11.52 -37.32
CA ALA A 299 14.61 10.42 -37.21
C ALA A 299 14.24 9.45 -36.07
N HIS A 300 14.47 8.15 -36.28
CA HIS A 300 14.21 7.15 -35.24
C HIS A 300 15.24 7.28 -34.09
N PRO A 301 14.87 7.04 -32.81
CA PRO A 301 15.81 7.17 -31.68
C PRO A 301 17.12 6.39 -31.82
N SER A 302 17.11 5.24 -32.50
CA SER A 302 18.32 4.45 -32.76
C SER A 302 19.35 5.15 -33.65
N GLU A 303 18.93 6.11 -34.48
CA GLU A 303 19.84 6.87 -35.35
C GLU A 303 20.61 7.95 -34.58
N VAL A 304 20.12 8.36 -33.42
CA VAL A 304 20.72 9.41 -32.57
C VAL A 304 21.40 8.84 -31.33
N GLU A 305 21.35 7.53 -31.11
CA GLU A 305 21.98 6.85 -29.97
C GLU A 305 23.50 7.05 -29.93
N SER A 306 24.14 7.26 -31.08
CA SER A 306 25.56 7.64 -31.16
C SER A 306 25.83 9.04 -30.64
N LEU A 307 24.88 9.97 -30.78
CA LEU A 307 25.00 11.38 -30.38
C LEU A 307 24.73 11.56 -28.89
N ILE A 308 23.80 10.77 -28.33
CA ILE A 308 23.41 10.83 -26.93
C ILE A 308 23.81 9.52 -26.25
N PRO A 309 24.95 9.47 -25.54
CA PRO A 309 25.34 8.29 -24.79
C PRO A 309 24.34 8.03 -23.65
N THR A 310 23.96 6.77 -23.52
CA THR A 310 23.19 6.24 -22.41
C THR A 310 24.08 5.47 -21.44
N MET A 311 23.58 5.22 -20.24
CA MET A 311 24.26 4.41 -19.23
C MET A 311 24.69 3.02 -19.74
N ASN A 312 24.00 2.46 -20.72
CA ASN A 312 24.35 1.20 -21.36
C ASN A 312 25.76 1.19 -21.96
N LYS A 313 26.22 2.31 -22.54
CA LYS A 313 27.57 2.42 -23.11
C LYS A 313 28.66 2.64 -22.07
N SER A 314 28.28 3.06 -20.86
CA SER A 314 29.20 3.32 -19.75
C SER A 314 29.35 2.11 -18.80
N LEU A 315 28.56 1.06 -18.98
CA LEU A 315 28.66 -0.20 -18.23
C LEU A 315 30.02 -0.86 -18.47
N GLY A 316 30.84 -0.94 -17.41
CA GLY A 316 32.19 -1.50 -17.45
C GLY A 316 33.31 -0.47 -17.30
N SER A 317 32.98 0.82 -17.24
CA SER A 317 33.92 1.86 -16.78
C SER A 317 33.91 1.97 -15.26
N ASP A 318 35.07 2.11 -14.63
CA ASP A 318 35.19 2.22 -13.17
C ASP A 318 34.53 3.49 -12.61
N HIS A 319 34.32 4.51 -13.44
CA HIS A 319 33.66 5.75 -13.07
C HIS A 319 32.61 6.10 -14.13
N TRP A 320 31.39 6.33 -13.69
CA TRP A 320 30.30 6.85 -14.50
C TRP A 320 29.60 7.96 -13.73
N THR A 321 29.14 8.98 -14.44
CA THR A 321 28.43 10.11 -13.85
C THR A 321 27.21 10.37 -14.72
N ILE A 322 26.04 10.30 -14.11
CA ILE A 322 24.81 10.77 -14.74
C ILE A 322 24.80 12.29 -14.61
N ARG A 323 24.58 13.01 -15.70
CA ARG A 323 24.30 14.46 -15.68
C ARG A 323 22.84 14.69 -16.03
N PHE A 324 22.42 15.95 -15.97
CA PHE A 324 21.06 16.37 -16.28
C PHE A 324 21.10 17.63 -17.14
N THR A 325 20.04 17.84 -17.91
CA THR A 325 19.91 18.98 -18.84
C THR A 325 19.27 20.20 -18.21
N HIS A 326 18.37 20.01 -17.24
CA HIS A 326 17.58 21.08 -16.63
C HIS A 326 17.82 21.11 -15.11
N PRO A 327 18.47 22.17 -14.58
CA PRO A 327 18.62 22.31 -13.12
C PRO A 327 17.27 22.65 -12.48
N THR A 328 17.05 22.11 -11.29
CA THR A 328 15.98 22.53 -10.38
C THR A 328 16.57 23.37 -9.24
N GLU A 329 15.76 24.21 -8.61
CA GLU A 329 16.16 25.01 -7.44
C GLU A 329 15.93 24.29 -6.11
N ASP A 330 14.85 23.50 -6.00
CA ASP A 330 14.48 22.73 -4.82
C ASP A 330 13.65 21.52 -5.27
N LEU A 331 13.95 20.35 -4.70
CA LEU A 331 13.25 19.08 -4.95
C LEU A 331 11.78 19.15 -4.53
N ASP A 332 11.50 19.85 -3.42
CA ASP A 332 10.16 19.96 -2.85
C ASP A 332 9.41 21.21 -3.35
N ARG A 333 9.91 21.87 -4.40
CA ARG A 333 9.27 23.05 -4.99
C ARG A 333 8.00 22.66 -5.75
N GLY A 334 6.87 22.69 -5.06
CA GLY A 334 5.56 22.49 -5.69
C GLY A 334 4.48 22.10 -4.71
N ARG A 335 3.36 21.58 -5.25
CA ARG A 335 2.27 21.05 -4.45
C ARG A 335 2.58 19.59 -4.08
N LEU A 336 2.87 19.36 -2.81
CA LEU A 336 3.27 18.04 -2.29
C LEU A 336 2.11 17.05 -2.11
N ILE A 337 0.88 17.57 -2.03
CA ILE A 337 -0.34 16.77 -1.85
C ILE A 337 -1.28 17.04 -3.03
N SER A 338 -1.63 15.98 -3.75
CA SER A 338 -2.62 16.05 -4.82
C SER A 338 -3.98 16.54 -4.30
N SER A 339 -4.62 17.46 -5.01
CA SER A 339 -6.00 17.91 -4.73
C SER A 339 -6.96 16.74 -4.59
N TYR A 340 -6.72 15.64 -5.30
CA TYR A 340 -7.55 14.44 -5.25
C TYR A 340 -7.63 13.83 -3.84
N LYS A 341 -6.58 13.96 -3.03
CA LYS A 341 -6.56 13.47 -1.64
C LYS A 341 -7.33 14.40 -0.68
N GLU A 342 -7.40 15.68 -1.00
CA GLU A 342 -8.07 16.69 -0.17
C GLU A 342 -9.59 16.72 -0.39
N LEU A 343 -10.06 16.31 -1.57
CA LEU A 343 -11.48 16.23 -1.88
C LEU A 343 -12.15 15.04 -1.16
N PRO A 344 -13.19 15.28 -0.33
CA PRO A 344 -13.73 14.24 0.55
C PRO A 344 -14.62 13.24 -0.19
N THR A 345 -15.38 13.67 -1.20
CA THR A 345 -16.33 12.80 -1.89
C THR A 345 -15.97 12.58 -3.36
N MET A 346 -16.43 11.44 -3.91
CA MET A 346 -16.31 11.16 -5.34
C MET A 346 -17.06 12.17 -6.22
N LEU A 347 -18.15 12.76 -5.71
CA LEU A 347 -18.91 13.77 -6.45
C LEU A 347 -18.07 15.04 -6.60
N ASP A 348 -17.41 15.48 -5.53
CA ASP A 348 -16.52 16.65 -5.56
C ASP A 348 -15.37 16.41 -6.53
N LYS A 349 -14.77 15.21 -6.52
CA LYS A 349 -13.71 14.80 -7.45
C LYS A 349 -14.13 14.88 -8.91
N VAL A 350 -15.33 14.40 -9.24
CA VAL A 350 -15.87 14.48 -10.61
C VAL A 350 -16.17 15.92 -11.00
N LYS A 351 -16.72 16.72 -10.10
CA LYS A 351 -17.00 18.15 -10.35
C LYS A 351 -15.73 18.94 -10.63
N GLU A 352 -14.71 18.79 -9.79
CA GLU A 352 -13.41 19.45 -9.97
C GLU A 352 -12.69 18.97 -11.24
N GLN A 353 -12.77 17.66 -11.55
CA GLN A 353 -12.23 17.13 -12.81
C GLN A 353 -12.90 17.78 -14.04
N LEU A 354 -14.22 17.94 -14.03
CA LEU A 354 -14.96 18.56 -15.13
C LEU A 354 -14.70 20.07 -15.22
N GLN A 355 -14.64 20.76 -14.08
CA GLN A 355 -14.27 22.17 -14.01
C GLN A 355 -12.87 22.42 -14.57
N LEU A 356 -11.90 21.56 -14.26
CA LEU A 356 -10.58 21.64 -14.84
C LEU A 356 -10.62 21.39 -16.35
N ALA A 357 -11.42 20.42 -16.81
CA ALA A 357 -11.59 20.16 -18.24
C ALA A 357 -12.19 21.36 -18.99
N ASP A 358 -13.08 22.14 -18.36
CA ASP A 358 -13.63 23.36 -18.96
C ASP A 358 -12.60 24.48 -19.11
N GLN A 359 -11.55 24.48 -18.29
CA GLN A 359 -10.51 25.52 -18.27
C GLN A 359 -9.36 25.22 -19.25
N ILE A 360 -9.09 23.95 -19.53
CA ILE A 360 -7.94 23.54 -20.34
C ILE A 360 -8.29 23.54 -21.83
N VAL A 361 -7.64 24.40 -22.61
CA VAL A 361 -7.82 24.53 -24.07
C VAL A 361 -7.60 23.21 -24.81
N ALA A 362 -6.62 22.41 -24.37
CA ALA A 362 -6.28 21.12 -24.99
C ALA A 362 -7.29 19.99 -24.71
N VAL A 363 -8.27 20.21 -23.81
CA VAL A 363 -9.19 19.17 -23.35
C VAL A 363 -10.62 19.49 -23.81
N ASN A 364 -11.25 18.55 -24.50
CA ASN A 364 -12.67 18.65 -24.80
C ASN A 364 -13.50 18.14 -23.61
N ALA A 365 -14.04 19.06 -22.81
CA ALA A 365 -14.83 18.73 -21.63
C ALA A 365 -16.05 17.84 -21.93
N ALA A 366 -16.71 18.01 -23.09
CA ALA A 366 -17.83 17.17 -23.47
C ALA A 366 -17.43 15.70 -23.68
N ASP A 367 -16.26 15.46 -24.29
CA ASP A 367 -15.73 14.10 -24.48
C ASP A 367 -15.31 13.47 -23.15
N VAL A 368 -14.74 14.26 -22.24
CA VAL A 368 -14.43 13.81 -20.87
C VAL A 368 -15.71 13.42 -20.13
N ALA A 369 -16.75 14.25 -20.19
CA ALA A 369 -18.03 13.99 -19.57
C ALA A 369 -18.67 12.71 -20.11
N VAL A 370 -18.66 12.49 -21.44
CA VAL A 370 -19.14 11.25 -22.07
C VAL A 370 -18.40 10.02 -21.55
N LYS A 371 -17.06 10.10 -21.46
CA LYS A 371 -16.24 9.00 -20.96
C LYS A 371 -16.60 8.68 -19.50
N VAL A 372 -16.56 9.67 -18.61
CA VAL A 372 -16.89 9.50 -17.18
C VAL A 372 -18.30 8.95 -16.99
N LEU A 373 -19.28 9.49 -17.70
CA LEU A 373 -20.68 9.07 -17.63
C LEU A 373 -20.85 7.60 -18.05
N SER A 374 -20.21 7.19 -19.15
CA SER A 374 -20.41 5.87 -19.75
C SER A 374 -19.62 4.75 -19.06
N THR A 375 -18.36 5.00 -18.67
CA THR A 375 -17.50 3.96 -18.10
C THR A 375 -17.73 3.74 -16.61
N HIS A 376 -18.04 4.81 -15.87
CA HIS A 376 -18.19 4.77 -14.41
C HIS A 376 -19.64 4.96 -13.97
N ILE A 377 -20.24 6.13 -14.24
CA ILE A 377 -21.48 6.54 -13.57
C ILE A 377 -22.68 5.66 -13.97
N LEU A 378 -22.99 5.55 -15.27
CA LEU A 378 -24.12 4.74 -15.72
C LEU A 378 -23.93 3.25 -15.40
N ARG A 379 -22.69 2.77 -15.41
CA ARG A 379 -22.35 1.40 -15.05
C ARG A 379 -22.60 1.14 -13.57
N ASP A 380 -22.24 2.08 -12.70
CA ASP A 380 -22.48 2.01 -11.26
C ASP A 380 -23.97 2.10 -10.92
N LEU A 381 -24.73 3.00 -11.54
CA LEU A 381 -26.18 3.12 -11.32
C LEU A 381 -26.90 1.80 -11.64
N VAL A 382 -26.68 1.25 -12.84
CA VAL A 382 -27.31 0.00 -13.28
C VAL A 382 -26.79 -1.19 -12.45
N GLY A 383 -25.50 -1.22 -12.16
CA GLY A 383 -24.88 -2.27 -11.34
C GLY A 383 -25.42 -2.30 -9.91
N ASN A 384 -25.56 -1.14 -9.28
CA ASN A 384 -26.11 -1.00 -7.94
C ASN A 384 -27.60 -1.35 -7.92
N LEU A 385 -28.38 -0.95 -8.93
CA LEU A 385 -29.79 -1.30 -9.05
C LEU A 385 -29.98 -2.83 -9.18
N ARG A 386 -29.21 -3.47 -10.07
CA ARG A 386 -29.22 -4.93 -10.22
C ARG A 386 -28.80 -5.65 -8.93
N THR A 387 -27.81 -5.10 -8.22
CA THR A 387 -27.36 -5.67 -6.94
C THR A 387 -28.44 -5.50 -5.87
N PHE A 388 -29.12 -4.36 -5.84
CA PHE A 388 -30.20 -4.07 -4.90
C PHE A 388 -31.36 -5.06 -5.04
N THR A 389 -31.80 -5.36 -6.26
CA THR A 389 -32.92 -6.30 -6.50
C THR A 389 -32.56 -7.76 -6.24
N SER A 390 -31.27 -8.11 -6.32
CA SER A 390 -30.77 -9.48 -6.11
C SER A 390 -30.05 -9.70 -4.78
N GLN A 391 -30.06 -8.70 -3.90
CA GLN A 391 -29.25 -8.69 -2.69
C GLN A 391 -29.65 -9.79 -1.68
N ARG A 392 -28.68 -10.16 -0.84
CA ARG A 392 -28.91 -10.99 0.34
C ARG A 392 -29.14 -10.09 1.55
N VAL A 393 -29.75 -10.65 2.59
CA VAL A 393 -29.83 -9.94 3.88
C VAL A 393 -28.77 -10.44 4.84
N ARG A 394 -28.30 -9.57 5.72
CA ARG A 394 -27.27 -9.87 6.72
C ARG A 394 -27.88 -9.76 8.12
N CYS A 395 -27.60 -10.74 8.98
CA CYS A 395 -27.91 -10.62 10.40
C CYS A 395 -26.86 -9.76 11.10
N MET A 396 -27.28 -8.75 11.86
CA MET A 396 -26.38 -7.87 12.62
C MET A 396 -25.68 -8.58 13.78
N LYS A 397 -26.30 -9.63 14.35
CA LYS A 397 -25.77 -10.33 15.54
C LYS A 397 -24.77 -11.42 15.19
N CYS A 398 -25.12 -12.34 14.28
CA CYS A 398 -24.27 -13.49 13.95
C CYS A 398 -23.59 -13.41 12.57
N GLY A 399 -23.88 -12.38 11.77
CA GLY A 399 -23.30 -12.21 10.44
C GLY A 399 -23.79 -13.19 9.39
N SER A 400 -24.77 -14.06 9.68
CA SER A 400 -25.36 -14.96 8.69
C SER A 400 -25.94 -14.17 7.51
N LYS A 401 -25.72 -14.66 6.28
CA LYS A 401 -26.18 -14.00 5.05
C LYS A 401 -27.22 -14.86 4.30
N PRO A 402 -28.44 -15.06 4.84
CA PRO A 402 -29.45 -15.83 4.13
C PRO A 402 -29.82 -15.16 2.81
N ARG A 403 -30.12 -15.99 1.79
CA ARG A 403 -30.47 -15.51 0.45
C ARG A 403 -31.79 -14.73 0.43
N ARG A 404 -32.76 -15.11 1.26
CA ARG A 404 -34.07 -14.47 1.37
C ARG A 404 -34.35 -14.11 2.82
N VAL A 405 -35.17 -13.09 3.03
CA VAL A 405 -35.71 -12.77 4.36
C VAL A 405 -36.66 -13.90 4.76
N PRO A 406 -36.45 -14.58 5.90
CA PRO A 406 -37.41 -15.56 6.36
C PRO A 406 -38.74 -14.93 6.73
N LEU A 407 -39.84 -15.67 6.59
CA LEU A 407 -41.20 -15.16 6.86
C LEU A 407 -41.37 -14.61 8.29
N GLY A 408 -40.66 -15.16 9.27
CA GLY A 408 -40.65 -14.65 10.64
C GLY A 408 -39.89 -13.32 10.84
N GLY A 409 -39.29 -12.74 9.80
CA GLY A 409 -38.57 -11.45 9.86
C GLY A 409 -37.25 -11.46 10.64
N VAL A 410 -36.89 -12.58 11.28
CA VAL A 410 -35.72 -12.72 12.15
C VAL A 410 -34.73 -13.76 11.63
N CYS A 411 -33.48 -13.65 12.07
CA CYS A 411 -32.44 -14.64 11.75
C CYS A 411 -32.76 -16.00 12.39
N HIS A 412 -32.89 -17.05 11.57
CA HIS A 412 -33.09 -18.43 12.04
C HIS A 412 -32.01 -18.96 13.00
N ARG A 413 -30.79 -18.41 12.94
CA ARG A 413 -29.66 -18.90 13.75
C ARG A 413 -29.60 -18.29 15.15
N CYS A 414 -30.05 -17.05 15.32
CA CYS A 414 -29.80 -16.31 16.56
C CYS A 414 -30.92 -15.31 16.96
N GLY A 415 -32.02 -15.29 16.22
CA GLY A 415 -33.14 -14.36 16.43
C GLY A 415 -32.83 -12.88 16.13
N GLY A 416 -31.63 -12.54 15.67
CA GLY A 416 -31.22 -11.15 15.42
C GLY A 416 -31.89 -10.52 14.19
N LYS A 417 -31.97 -9.18 14.20
CA LYS A 417 -32.49 -8.36 13.09
C LYS A 417 -31.70 -8.59 11.81
N LEU A 418 -32.43 -8.71 10.70
CA LEU A 418 -31.90 -8.81 9.35
C LEU A 418 -31.93 -7.43 8.69
N VAL A 419 -30.85 -7.06 8.03
CA VAL A 419 -30.73 -5.80 7.28
C VAL A 419 -30.31 -6.06 5.85
N ALA A 420 -30.80 -5.22 4.94
CA ALA A 420 -30.34 -5.18 3.56
C ALA A 420 -28.84 -4.80 3.51
N THR A 421 -28.13 -5.28 2.50
CA THR A 421 -26.71 -4.96 2.28
C THR A 421 -26.52 -3.73 1.39
N VAL A 422 -27.48 -3.45 0.52
CA VAL A 422 -27.51 -2.30 -0.39
C VAL A 422 -28.76 -1.50 -0.07
N PHE A 423 -28.58 -0.20 0.16
CA PHE A 423 -29.64 0.74 0.49
C PHE A 423 -29.98 1.61 -0.72
N ARG A 424 -31.22 2.13 -0.76
CA ARG A 424 -31.71 3.03 -1.81
C ARG A 424 -30.77 4.21 -2.09
N SER A 425 -30.30 4.88 -1.04
CA SER A 425 -29.36 6.01 -1.15
C SER A 425 -28.05 5.65 -1.84
N GLY A 426 -27.60 4.39 -1.72
CA GLY A 426 -26.43 3.89 -2.44
C GLY A 426 -26.67 3.71 -3.94
N VAL A 427 -27.91 3.43 -4.34
CA VAL A 427 -28.30 3.27 -5.75
C VAL A 427 -28.50 4.65 -6.40
N GLU A 428 -29.11 5.61 -5.72
CA GLU A 428 -29.42 6.94 -6.26
C GLU A 428 -28.24 7.93 -6.22
N LYS A 429 -27.13 7.57 -5.55
CA LYS A 429 -25.99 8.46 -5.25
C LYS A 429 -25.46 9.31 -6.42
N TYR A 430 -25.46 8.77 -7.65
CA TYR A 430 -24.88 9.42 -8.83
C TYR A 430 -25.90 9.99 -9.80
N LEU A 431 -27.20 9.89 -9.50
CA LEU A 431 -28.26 10.25 -10.44
C LEU A 431 -28.28 11.75 -10.75
N ASP A 432 -28.08 12.58 -9.73
CA ASP A 432 -28.09 14.04 -9.87
C ASP A 432 -26.91 14.51 -10.72
N VAL A 433 -25.70 14.01 -10.43
CA VAL A 433 -24.50 14.36 -11.20
C VAL A 433 -24.59 13.84 -12.63
N ALA A 434 -25.14 12.64 -12.86
CA ALA A 434 -25.37 12.15 -14.22
C ALA A 434 -26.31 13.08 -15.00
N THR A 435 -27.36 13.60 -14.34
CA THR A 435 -28.32 14.52 -14.95
C THR A 435 -27.67 15.85 -15.30
N GLU A 436 -26.95 16.44 -14.33
CA GLU A 436 -26.21 17.68 -14.51
C GLU A 436 -25.21 17.59 -15.67
N MET A 437 -24.44 16.49 -15.75
CA MET A 437 -23.45 16.29 -16.82
C MET A 437 -24.11 16.24 -18.21
N VAL A 438 -25.21 15.51 -18.32
CA VAL A 438 -25.91 15.32 -19.59
C VAL A 438 -26.53 16.62 -20.08
N GLU A 439 -27.13 17.41 -19.19
CA GLU A 439 -27.72 18.71 -19.49
C GLU A 439 -26.66 19.77 -19.81
N ARG A 440 -25.64 19.89 -18.96
CA ARG A 440 -24.59 20.91 -19.07
C ARG A 440 -23.76 20.76 -20.33
N TYR A 441 -23.32 19.54 -20.65
CA TYR A 441 -22.44 19.27 -21.79
C TYR A 441 -23.18 18.94 -23.08
N LYS A 442 -24.52 18.99 -23.09
CA LYS A 442 -25.38 18.69 -24.25
C LYS A 442 -24.94 17.41 -24.97
N ILE A 443 -24.79 16.35 -24.17
CA ILE A 443 -24.30 15.05 -24.64
C ILE A 443 -25.33 14.43 -25.59
N ARG A 444 -24.91 13.49 -26.46
CA ARG A 444 -25.78 12.84 -27.47
C ARG A 444 -27.11 12.33 -26.87
N PRO A 445 -28.24 12.39 -27.62
CA PRO A 445 -29.57 12.01 -27.14
C PRO A 445 -29.67 10.61 -26.52
N TYR A 446 -28.83 9.67 -26.97
CA TYR A 446 -28.74 8.32 -26.39
C TYR A 446 -28.51 8.35 -24.87
N TYR A 447 -27.64 9.23 -24.38
CA TYR A 447 -27.32 9.29 -22.95
C TYR A 447 -28.43 9.93 -22.13
N HIS A 448 -29.13 10.93 -22.69
CA HIS A 448 -30.36 11.47 -22.10
C HIS A 448 -31.40 10.36 -21.93
N GLN A 449 -31.75 9.67 -23.02
CA GLN A 449 -32.76 8.61 -23.01
C GLN A 449 -32.39 7.47 -22.05
N ARG A 450 -31.11 7.09 -22.03
CA ARG A 450 -30.62 6.03 -21.13
C ARG A 450 -30.74 6.44 -19.67
N LEU A 451 -30.45 7.70 -19.33
CA LEU A 451 -30.59 8.19 -17.98
C LEU A 451 -32.08 8.27 -17.57
N ASP A 452 -32.96 8.70 -18.47
CA ASP A 452 -34.39 8.76 -18.23
C ASP A 452 -35.00 7.37 -17.98
N LEU A 453 -34.55 6.36 -18.73
CA LEU A 453 -34.94 4.96 -18.47
C LEU A 453 -34.50 4.50 -17.08
N ILE A 454 -33.28 4.84 -16.64
CA ILE A 454 -32.80 4.51 -15.29
C ILE A 454 -33.64 5.24 -14.23
N LYS A 455 -33.97 6.52 -14.45
CA LYS A 455 -34.85 7.28 -13.54
C LYS A 455 -36.22 6.61 -13.38
N LEU A 456 -36.81 6.18 -14.49
CA LEU A 456 -38.08 5.45 -14.50
C LEU A 456 -37.97 4.12 -13.75
N GLU A 457 -36.92 3.34 -13.99
CA GLU A 457 -36.71 2.05 -13.32
C GLU A 457 -36.53 2.21 -11.81
N LEU A 458 -35.79 3.25 -11.37
CA LEU A 458 -35.64 3.59 -9.95
C LEU A 458 -36.98 4.00 -9.33
N ALA A 459 -37.75 4.85 -10.02
CA ALA A 459 -39.06 5.28 -9.54
C ALA A 459 -40.05 4.12 -9.36
N GLU A 460 -40.07 3.17 -10.29
CA GLU A 460 -40.91 1.97 -10.19
C GLU A 460 -40.39 1.00 -9.12
N THR A 461 -39.08 0.80 -9.00
CA THR A 461 -38.48 -0.09 -7.99
C THR A 461 -38.71 0.41 -6.57
N PHE A 462 -38.64 1.72 -6.35
CA PHE A 462 -38.81 2.36 -5.05
C PHE A 462 -40.19 3.01 -4.88
N ARG A 463 -41.19 2.57 -5.66
CA ARG A 463 -42.55 3.07 -5.56
C ARG A 463 -43.06 2.90 -4.11
N PRO A 464 -43.55 3.97 -3.46
CA PRO A 464 -44.13 3.83 -2.14
C PRO A 464 -45.30 2.85 -2.20
N LEU A 465 -45.35 1.92 -1.24
CA LEU A 465 -46.51 1.06 -1.10
C LEU A 465 -47.73 1.96 -0.86
N PRO A 466 -48.87 1.72 -1.54
CA PRO A 466 -50.11 2.40 -1.19
C PRO A 466 -50.34 2.20 0.32
N GLU A 467 -50.61 3.28 1.05
CA GLU A 467 -51.14 3.15 2.40
C GLU A 467 -52.30 2.16 2.34
N GLU A 468 -52.28 1.14 3.21
CA GLU A 468 -53.37 0.18 3.32
C GLU A 468 -54.67 0.98 3.44
N LYS A 469 -55.45 1.05 2.36
CA LYS A 469 -56.86 1.43 2.45
C LYS A 469 -57.42 0.52 3.52
N ALA A 470 -57.81 1.10 4.66
CA ALA A 470 -58.38 0.39 5.79
C ALA A 470 -59.26 -0.72 5.25
N GLN A 471 -58.89 -1.98 5.54
CA GLN A 471 -59.67 -3.15 5.15
C GLN A 471 -61.12 -2.87 5.54
N GLN A 472 -61.96 -2.60 4.54
CA GLN A 472 -63.39 -2.49 4.75
C GLN A 472 -63.78 -3.87 5.25
N LYS A 473 -64.08 -3.97 6.55
CA LYS A 473 -64.62 -5.19 7.15
C LYS A 473 -65.95 -5.44 6.45
N LEU A 474 -65.92 -6.26 5.42
CA LEU A 474 -67.13 -6.86 4.87
C LEU A 474 -67.72 -7.75 5.97
N LEU A 475 -68.67 -7.19 6.71
CA LEU A 475 -69.44 -7.92 7.70
C LEU A 475 -70.44 -8.80 6.93
N ILE A 476 -70.48 -10.09 7.27
CA ILE A 476 -71.43 -11.06 6.69
C ILE A 476 -72.90 -10.63 6.89
N SER A 477 -73.17 -9.71 7.82
CA SER A 477 -74.49 -9.09 8.01
C SER A 477 -74.94 -8.20 6.85
N GLU A 478 -74.06 -7.81 5.93
CA GLU A 478 -74.42 -7.01 4.74
C GLU A 478 -74.95 -7.87 3.57
N PHE A 479 -74.93 -9.20 3.72
CA PHE A 479 -75.43 -10.16 2.72
C PHE A 479 -76.58 -11.05 3.25
N ALA A 480 -77.21 -10.67 4.38
CA ALA A 480 -78.35 -11.37 4.95
C ALA A 480 -79.68 -10.68 4.62
#